data_AF-A0A383F760-F1
#
_entry.id   AF-A0A383F760-F1
#
_cell.length_a   1.000
_cell.length_b   1.000
_cell.length_c   1.000
_cell.angle_alpha   90.00
_cell.angle_beta   90.00
_cell.angle_gamma   90.00
#
_symmetry.space_group_name_H-M   'P 1'
#
loop_
_entity.id
_entity.type
_entity.pdbx_description
1 polymer ?
#
loop_
_entity_poly.entity_id
_entity_poly.type
_entity_poly.pdbx_seq_one_letter_code
_entity_poly.pdbx_strand_id
1 'polypeptide(L)'
;KNPLILDGGIKNISKKLTKIYIQCAQLQKELDLFSLAKEKDRNSFISKLIKFHYLNKSNFCVLRGVSNKTKKLKIQEVEAGVFKIFEKNIERCTVNLNSTHTKPKTKSLNQIKAPFFGVTFVGVGSGFSHDKENSSLIVWAENKGIMIDVVADNNSVLLNHGINKNNVNHVFLTHVHSDHDAGVLENLLEKRKTYLISSRIIYESFLRKSQALTSLSRNSIERFVEFV
;
A
#
# COMPACT_ATOMS: atom_id res chain seq x y z
N LYS A 1 11.87 48.18 -14.57
CA LYS A 1 10.41 47.95 -14.37
C LYS A 1 10.16 46.51 -14.82
N ASN A 2 10.06 45.47 -13.98
CA ASN A 2 9.35 45.31 -12.71
C ASN A 2 10.24 44.71 -11.61
N PRO A 3 10.36 45.36 -10.45
CA PRO A 3 10.89 44.74 -9.25
C PRO A 3 9.74 44.03 -8.47
N LEU A 4 10.10 43.07 -7.63
CA LEU A 4 9.31 42.49 -6.52
C LEU A 4 8.24 41.44 -6.88
N ILE A 5 8.67 40.18 -7.09
CA ILE A 5 7.86 38.99 -6.75
C ILE A 5 8.50 38.17 -5.61
N LEU A 6 9.66 38.59 -5.09
CA LEU A 6 10.40 37.84 -4.07
C LEU A 6 10.21 38.30 -2.61
N ASP A 7 9.43 39.37 -2.35
CA ASP A 7 9.25 39.91 -0.98
C ASP A 7 7.90 39.58 -0.31
N GLY A 8 7.08 38.72 -0.93
CA GLY A 8 5.86 38.19 -0.33
C GLY A 8 6.15 36.97 0.55
N GLY A 9 6.82 37.19 1.67
CA GLY A 9 7.41 36.16 2.54
C GLY A 9 6.64 34.84 2.67
N ILE A 10 7.41 33.76 2.55
CA ILE A 10 7.16 32.37 3.00
C ILE A 10 7.04 32.35 4.54
N LYS A 11 6.25 33.25 5.13
CA LYS A 11 5.88 33.18 6.54
C LYS A 11 4.59 32.39 6.61
N ASN A 12 4.58 31.40 7.51
CA ASN A 12 3.46 30.50 7.74
C ASN A 12 3.18 29.46 6.65
N ILE A 13 4.07 29.16 5.69
CA ILE A 13 3.81 28.07 4.73
C ILE A 13 3.68 26.72 5.44
N SER A 14 4.53 26.45 6.43
CA SER A 14 4.42 25.28 7.31
C SER A 14 3.10 25.33 8.09
N LYS A 15 2.73 26.47 8.68
CA LYS A 15 1.46 26.65 9.38
C LYS A 15 0.22 26.51 8.48
N LYS A 16 0.32 26.91 7.22
CA LYS A 16 -0.75 26.86 6.19
C LYS A 16 -0.86 25.44 5.64
N LEU A 17 0.26 24.75 5.41
CA LEU A 17 0.31 23.33 5.09
C LEU A 17 -0.21 22.49 6.25
N THR A 18 0.19 22.76 7.50
CA THR A 18 -0.36 22.11 8.69
C THR A 18 -1.85 22.38 8.84
N LYS A 19 -2.33 23.61 8.57
CA LYS A 19 -3.75 23.93 8.64
C LYS A 19 -4.56 23.25 7.54
N ILE A 20 -4.03 23.21 6.31
CA ILE A 20 -4.61 22.48 5.17
C ILE A 20 -4.55 20.97 5.43
N TYR A 21 -3.47 20.46 6.00
CA TYR A 21 -3.33 19.05 6.39
C TYR A 21 -4.29 18.69 7.53
N ILE A 22 -4.51 19.55 8.52
CA ILE A 22 -5.51 19.38 9.59
C ILE A 22 -6.95 19.53 9.08
N GLN A 23 -7.17 20.31 8.01
CA GLN A 23 -8.49 20.44 7.37
C GLN A 23 -8.79 19.29 6.40
N CYS A 24 -7.78 18.77 5.70
CA CYS A 24 -7.89 17.65 4.76
C CYS A 24 -7.86 16.31 5.47
N ALA A 25 -7.00 16.15 6.47
CA ALA A 25 -7.03 15.02 7.36
C ALA A 25 -8.24 15.21 8.26
N GLN A 26 -9.18 14.28 8.19
CA GLN A 26 -10.32 14.19 9.10
C GLN A 26 -9.82 13.73 10.49
N LEU A 27 -8.75 14.34 10.98
CA LEU A 27 -7.93 13.90 12.11
C LEU A 27 -8.77 13.72 13.35
N GLN A 28 -9.80 14.54 13.61
CA GLN A 28 -10.63 14.27 14.79
C GLN A 28 -11.38 12.95 14.66
N LYS A 29 -12.00 12.66 13.52
CA LYS A 29 -12.72 11.40 13.28
C LYS A 29 -11.78 10.20 13.16
N GLU A 30 -10.61 10.39 12.54
CA GLU A 30 -9.55 9.38 12.49
C GLU A 30 -8.90 9.15 13.85
N LEU A 31 -8.61 10.19 14.64
CA LEU A 31 -8.10 10.09 16.02
C LEU A 31 -9.14 9.48 16.94
N ASP A 32 -10.42 9.83 16.80
CA ASP A 32 -11.52 9.20 17.53
C ASP A 32 -11.55 7.71 17.17
N LEU A 33 -11.45 7.34 15.88
CA LEU A 33 -11.33 5.95 15.42
C LEU A 33 -10.07 5.25 15.99
N PHE A 34 -8.91 5.92 16.00
CA PHE A 34 -7.65 5.39 16.50
C PHE A 34 -7.60 5.33 18.04
N SER A 35 -8.39 6.15 18.74
CA SER A 35 -8.55 6.12 20.21
C SER A 35 -9.44 4.98 20.70
N LEU A 36 -10.24 4.39 19.81
CA LEU A 36 -11.08 3.25 20.12
C LEU A 36 -10.21 1.99 20.19
N ALA A 37 -9.84 1.60 21.43
CA ALA A 37 -9.00 0.44 21.69
C ALA A 37 -9.66 -0.89 21.26
N LYS A 38 -10.99 -1.00 21.40
CA LYS A 38 -11.73 -2.22 21.07
C LYS A 38 -12.19 -2.21 19.61
N GLU A 39 -11.96 -3.33 18.93
CA GLU A 39 -12.30 -3.52 17.52
C GLU A 39 -13.79 -3.35 17.22
N LYS A 40 -14.67 -3.76 18.16
CA LYS A 40 -16.12 -3.57 18.03
C LYS A 40 -16.51 -2.10 17.89
N ASP A 41 -15.84 -1.22 18.64
CA ASP A 41 -16.20 0.20 18.70
C ASP A 41 -15.73 0.92 17.43
N ARG A 42 -14.58 0.51 16.88
CA ARG A 42 -14.11 0.97 15.55
C ARG A 42 -15.07 0.58 14.45
N ASN A 43 -15.54 -0.67 14.44
CA ASN A 43 -16.53 -1.13 13.45
C ASN A 43 -17.85 -0.36 13.55
N SER A 44 -18.30 -0.05 14.77
CA SER A 44 -19.49 0.80 15.01
C SER A 44 -19.30 2.23 14.49
N PHE A 45 -18.10 2.81 14.64
CA PHE A 45 -17.81 4.13 14.10
C PHE A 45 -17.78 4.15 12.57
N ILE A 46 -17.03 3.23 11.95
CA ILE A 46 -16.88 3.16 10.49
C ILE A 46 -18.23 2.95 9.80
N SER A 47 -19.09 2.08 10.35
CA SER A 47 -20.44 1.85 9.79
C SER A 47 -21.36 3.08 9.79
N LYS A 48 -21.07 4.11 10.60
CA LYS A 48 -21.79 5.41 10.56
C LYS A 48 -21.30 6.33 9.45
N LEU A 49 -20.06 6.16 8.99
CA LEU A 49 -19.43 7.00 7.97
C LEU A 49 -19.49 6.35 6.58
N ILE A 50 -19.31 5.03 6.52
CA ILE A 50 -19.21 4.26 5.29
C ILE A 50 -20.34 3.24 5.27
N LYS A 51 -21.14 3.28 4.20
CA LYS A 51 -22.16 2.27 3.92
C LYS A 51 -21.55 1.15 3.10
N PHE A 52 -21.22 0.05 3.76
CA PHE A 52 -20.73 -1.15 3.06
C PHE A 52 -21.85 -1.88 2.35
N HIS A 53 -21.54 -2.35 1.13
CA HIS A 53 -22.39 -3.22 0.34
C HIS A 53 -21.64 -4.51 0.08
N TYR A 54 -22.01 -5.56 0.80
CA TYR A 54 -21.38 -6.88 0.65
C TYR A 54 -22.06 -7.66 -0.48
N LEU A 55 -21.27 -8.47 -1.20
CA LEU A 55 -21.82 -9.46 -2.11
C LEU A 55 -22.53 -10.55 -1.29
N ASN A 56 -23.68 -11.00 -1.77
CA ASN A 56 -24.40 -12.10 -1.15
C ASN A 56 -23.82 -13.47 -1.55
N LYS A 57 -24.45 -14.55 -1.10
CA LYS A 57 -24.05 -15.94 -1.46
C LYS A 57 -24.07 -16.25 -2.96
N SER A 58 -24.71 -15.40 -3.77
CA SER A 58 -24.76 -15.50 -5.23
C SER A 58 -23.83 -14.48 -5.91
N ASN A 59 -22.84 -13.96 -5.18
CA ASN A 59 -21.80 -13.04 -5.64
C ASN A 59 -22.32 -11.73 -6.26
N PHE A 60 -23.45 -11.20 -5.77
CA PHE A 60 -23.93 -9.89 -6.23
C PHE A 60 -24.37 -8.98 -5.08
N CYS A 61 -24.34 -7.67 -5.32
CA CYS A 61 -24.96 -6.65 -4.49
C CYS A 61 -25.81 -5.69 -5.34
N VAL A 62 -26.76 -5.02 -4.70
CA VAL A 62 -27.63 -4.05 -5.37
C VAL A 62 -27.49 -2.68 -4.72
N LEU A 63 -27.07 -1.71 -5.51
CA LEU A 63 -26.99 -0.31 -5.14
C LEU A 63 -28.29 0.39 -5.57
N ARG A 64 -28.92 1.12 -4.66
CA ARG A 64 -30.12 1.91 -4.95
C ARG A 64 -29.72 3.36 -5.18
N GLY A 65 -30.34 4.01 -6.17
CA GLY A 65 -30.13 5.43 -6.44
C GLY A 65 -30.43 6.29 -5.21
N VAL A 66 -29.57 7.27 -4.95
CA VAL A 66 -29.69 8.18 -3.80
C VAL A 66 -30.88 9.12 -3.97
N SER A 67 -31.03 9.73 -5.15
CA SER A 67 -32.14 10.63 -5.48
C SER A 67 -33.41 9.87 -5.89
N ASN A 68 -33.27 8.77 -6.63
CA ASN A 68 -34.39 7.95 -7.06
C ASN A 68 -34.18 6.48 -6.67
N LYS A 69 -34.90 6.05 -5.63
CA LYS A 69 -34.82 4.68 -5.08
C LYS A 69 -35.33 3.61 -6.04
N THR A 70 -36.02 3.96 -7.13
CA THR A 70 -36.47 3.00 -8.16
C THR A 70 -35.32 2.60 -9.10
N LYS A 71 -34.30 3.46 -9.26
CA LYS A 71 -33.09 3.11 -10.01
C LYS A 71 -32.21 2.19 -9.17
N LYS A 72 -31.84 1.06 -9.76
CA LYS A 72 -31.02 0.02 -9.13
C LYS A 72 -29.89 -0.37 -10.07
N LEU A 73 -28.68 -0.45 -9.52
CA LEU A 73 -27.53 -1.06 -10.16
C LEU A 73 -27.23 -2.38 -9.45
N LYS A 74 -27.12 -3.46 -10.21
CA LYS A 74 -26.64 -4.75 -9.71
C LYS A 74 -25.18 -4.87 -10.10
N ILE A 75 -24.32 -5.08 -9.11
CA ILE A 75 -22.91 -5.43 -9.32
C ILE A 75 -22.79 -6.92 -9.02
N GLN A 76 -22.30 -7.69 -9.97
CA GLN A 76 -22.14 -9.13 -9.85
C GLN A 76 -20.70 -9.51 -10.17
N GLU A 77 -20.04 -10.15 -9.22
CA GLU A 77 -18.76 -10.81 -9.46
C GLU A 77 -19.03 -12.14 -10.18
N VAL A 78 -18.56 -12.25 -11.43
CA VAL A 78 -18.75 -13.45 -12.26
C VAL A 78 -17.55 -14.39 -12.18
N GLU A 79 -16.38 -13.82 -11.98
CA GLU A 79 -15.10 -14.48 -11.71
C GLU A 79 -14.37 -13.62 -10.67
N ALA A 80 -13.43 -14.20 -9.93
CA ALA A 80 -12.68 -13.46 -8.91
C ALA A 80 -12.03 -12.20 -9.52
N GLY A 81 -12.41 -11.01 -9.05
CA GLY A 81 -11.91 -9.74 -9.57
C GLY A 81 -12.57 -9.24 -10.87
N VAL A 82 -13.55 -9.96 -11.43
CA VAL A 82 -14.29 -9.55 -12.64
C VAL A 82 -15.74 -9.26 -12.30
N PHE A 83 -16.13 -8.00 -12.42
CA PHE A 83 -17.44 -7.50 -12.01
C PHE A 83 -18.26 -7.02 -13.21
N LYS A 84 -19.44 -7.60 -13.39
CA LYS A 84 -20.44 -7.10 -14.33
C LYS A 84 -21.41 -6.15 -13.64
N ILE A 85 -21.65 -5.01 -14.27
CA ILE A 85 -22.56 -3.98 -13.76
C ILE A 85 -23.80 -3.95 -14.63
N PHE A 86 -24.95 -4.19 -14.02
CA PHE A 86 -26.25 -4.20 -14.69
C PHE A 86 -27.12 -3.06 -14.19
N GLU A 87 -27.80 -2.40 -15.12
CA GLU A 87 -28.95 -1.54 -14.81
C GLU A 87 -30.21 -2.27 -15.26
N LYS A 88 -31.07 -2.64 -14.32
CA LYS A 88 -32.17 -3.60 -14.55
C LYS A 88 -31.60 -4.94 -15.05
N ASN A 89 -31.88 -5.32 -16.29
CA ASN A 89 -31.40 -6.55 -16.94
C ASN A 89 -30.40 -6.26 -18.08
N ILE A 90 -29.96 -5.01 -18.23
CA ILE A 90 -29.02 -4.61 -19.28
C ILE A 90 -27.64 -4.50 -18.67
N GLU A 91 -26.67 -5.24 -19.20
CA GLU A 91 -25.26 -5.08 -18.87
C GLU A 91 -24.78 -3.70 -19.37
N ARG A 92 -24.23 -2.89 -18.47
CA ARG A 92 -23.73 -1.54 -18.78
C ARG A 92 -22.23 -1.54 -19.01
N CYS A 93 -21.49 -2.28 -18.20
CA CYS A 93 -20.05 -2.44 -18.33
C CYS A 93 -19.55 -3.66 -17.55
N THR A 94 -18.33 -4.07 -17.88
CA THR A 94 -17.54 -5.04 -17.13
C THR A 94 -16.31 -4.33 -16.57
N VAL A 95 -16.05 -4.50 -15.28
CA VAL A 95 -14.86 -4.02 -14.58
C VAL A 95 -14.00 -5.23 -14.28
N ASN A 96 -12.88 -5.36 -14.98
CA ASN A 96 -11.91 -6.43 -14.75
C ASN A 96 -10.73 -5.88 -13.94
N LEU A 97 -10.64 -6.22 -12.66
CA LEU A 97 -9.52 -5.82 -11.80
C LEU A 97 -8.24 -6.60 -12.10
N ASN A 98 -8.34 -7.73 -12.79
CA ASN A 98 -7.21 -8.56 -13.19
C ASN A 98 -6.61 -8.12 -14.52
N SER A 99 -7.19 -7.13 -15.21
CA SER A 99 -6.61 -6.60 -16.44
C SER A 99 -5.31 -5.88 -16.08
N THR A 100 -4.21 -6.60 -16.11
CA THR A 100 -2.90 -6.00 -16.03
C THR A 100 -2.71 -5.18 -17.30
N HIS A 101 -2.57 -3.86 -17.16
CA HIS A 101 -1.95 -3.08 -18.23
C HIS A 101 -0.52 -3.60 -18.37
N THR A 102 -0.35 -4.54 -19.30
CA THR A 102 0.94 -5.08 -19.67
C THR A 102 1.80 -3.96 -20.22
N LYS A 103 2.69 -3.45 -19.38
CA LYS A 103 4.01 -3.07 -19.86
C LYS A 103 5.01 -3.96 -19.14
N PRO A 104 5.44 -5.08 -19.76
CA PRO A 104 6.79 -5.53 -19.50
C PRO A 104 7.69 -4.43 -20.08
N LYS A 105 8.03 -3.43 -19.27
CA LYS A 105 9.26 -2.69 -19.56
C LYS A 105 10.34 -3.73 -19.33
N THR A 106 10.87 -4.29 -20.40
CA THR A 106 12.21 -4.86 -20.42
C THR A 106 13.14 -3.73 -19.97
N LYS A 107 13.28 -3.55 -18.65
CA LYS A 107 14.28 -2.66 -18.09
C LYS A 107 15.61 -3.28 -18.51
N SER A 108 16.44 -2.50 -19.19
CA SER A 108 17.83 -2.86 -19.38
C SER A 108 18.43 -3.22 -18.03
N LEU A 109 19.31 -4.23 -18.00
CA LEU A 109 20.12 -4.56 -16.83
C LEU A 109 21.03 -3.37 -16.52
N ASN A 110 20.51 -2.39 -15.77
CA ASN A 110 21.28 -1.27 -15.27
C ASN A 110 21.86 -1.73 -13.93
N GLN A 111 22.97 -2.45 -14.02
CA GLN A 111 23.64 -2.99 -12.84
C GLN A 111 24.12 -1.83 -11.95
N ILE A 112 23.56 -1.74 -10.75
CA ILE A 112 23.97 -0.75 -9.75
C ILE A 112 25.13 -1.36 -8.98
N LYS A 113 26.28 -0.69 -9.00
CA LYS A 113 27.38 -1.04 -8.10
C LYS A 113 27.02 -0.57 -6.70
N ALA A 114 26.77 -1.51 -5.79
CA ALA A 114 26.50 -1.19 -4.39
C ALA A 114 27.65 -0.35 -3.82
N PRO A 115 27.39 0.84 -3.25
CA PRO A 115 28.41 1.65 -2.62
C PRO A 115 28.89 1.00 -1.32
N PHE A 116 30.12 1.31 -0.89
CA PHE A 116 30.62 0.92 0.42
C PHE A 116 29.76 1.52 1.55
N PHE A 117 29.45 2.81 1.44
CA PHE A 117 28.49 3.51 2.28
C PHE A 117 27.69 4.46 1.40
N GLY A 118 26.37 4.47 1.55
CA GLY A 118 25.52 5.35 0.73
C GLY A 118 24.09 4.87 0.62
N VAL A 119 23.37 5.41 -0.37
CA VAL A 119 21.96 5.12 -0.61
C VAL A 119 21.73 4.76 -2.07
N THR A 120 20.91 3.75 -2.32
CA THR A 120 20.37 3.43 -3.64
C THR A 120 18.85 3.55 -3.61
N PHE A 121 18.27 4.42 -4.44
CA PHE A 121 16.82 4.50 -4.60
C PHE A 121 16.36 3.41 -5.56
N VAL A 122 15.51 2.52 -5.06
CA VAL A 122 14.90 1.41 -5.83
C VAL A 122 13.60 1.90 -6.47
N GLY A 123 12.86 2.76 -5.77
CA GLY A 123 11.68 3.43 -6.28
C GLY A 123 11.45 4.78 -5.61
N VAL A 124 10.82 5.69 -6.34
CA VAL A 124 10.60 7.10 -5.95
C VAL A 124 9.16 7.55 -6.24
N GLY A 125 8.27 6.59 -6.47
CA GLY A 125 6.84 6.80 -6.67
C GLY A 125 6.04 6.68 -5.37
N SER A 126 4.74 6.54 -5.54
CA SER A 126 3.72 6.29 -4.51
C SER A 126 2.77 5.21 -5.00
N GLY A 127 1.91 4.66 -4.14
CA GLY A 127 0.86 3.71 -4.53
C GLY A 127 -0.14 4.19 -5.61
N PHE A 128 -0.01 5.43 -6.09
CA PHE A 128 -0.79 5.99 -7.20
C PHE A 128 0.05 6.31 -8.46
N SER A 129 1.36 6.07 -8.43
CA SER A 129 2.25 6.33 -9.55
C SER A 129 2.13 5.23 -10.60
N HIS A 130 1.62 5.58 -11.77
CA HIS A 130 1.40 4.62 -12.86
C HIS A 130 2.69 4.20 -13.60
N ASP A 131 3.78 4.96 -13.47
CA ASP A 131 4.99 4.83 -14.28
C ASP A 131 6.29 4.66 -13.47
N LYS A 132 6.19 4.64 -12.14
CA LYS A 132 7.31 4.56 -11.20
C LYS A 132 7.04 3.49 -10.15
N GLU A 133 8.11 2.80 -9.75
CA GLU A 133 8.06 1.93 -8.57
C GLU A 133 7.77 2.75 -7.32
N ASN A 134 7.06 2.16 -6.36
CA ASN A 134 6.74 2.80 -5.08
C ASN A 134 8.01 3.16 -4.30
N SER A 135 7.86 4.06 -3.32
CA SER A 135 8.98 4.53 -2.51
C SER A 135 9.72 3.38 -1.83
N SER A 136 10.97 3.15 -2.23
CA SER A 136 11.86 2.17 -1.62
C SER A 136 13.31 2.52 -1.89
N LEU A 137 14.17 2.31 -0.90
CA LEU A 137 15.59 2.56 -1.02
C LEU A 137 16.40 1.56 -0.20
N ILE A 138 17.70 1.49 -0.47
CA ILE A 138 18.64 0.67 0.27
C ILE A 138 19.69 1.60 0.87
N VAL A 139 19.87 1.53 2.19
CA VAL A 139 20.98 2.16 2.90
C VAL A 139 22.10 1.14 3.00
N TRP A 140 23.27 1.47 2.47
CA TRP A 140 24.42 0.58 2.38
C TRP A 140 25.48 0.88 3.44
N ALA A 141 26.06 -0.17 3.98
CA ALA A 141 27.30 -0.18 4.74
C ALA A 141 28.04 -1.51 4.47
N GLU A 142 29.30 -1.45 4.04
CA GLU A 142 30.17 -2.61 3.82
C GLU A 142 29.54 -3.69 2.91
N ASN A 143 28.94 -3.29 1.78
CA ASN A 143 28.23 -4.16 0.84
C ASN A 143 27.01 -4.90 1.42
N LYS A 144 26.59 -4.57 2.63
CA LYS A 144 25.31 -4.97 3.23
C LYS A 144 24.36 -3.78 3.19
N GLY A 145 23.08 -4.07 2.98
CA GLY A 145 22.06 -3.05 2.85
C GLY A 145 20.88 -3.31 3.77
N ILE A 146 20.34 -2.23 4.33
CA ILE A 146 19.02 -2.21 4.95
C ILE A 146 18.07 -1.61 3.93
N MET A 147 17.04 -2.36 3.55
CA MET A 147 16.02 -1.91 2.63
C MET A 147 14.95 -1.14 3.41
N ILE A 148 14.69 0.10 3.04
CA ILE A 148 13.64 0.93 3.64
C ILE A 148 12.41 0.81 2.74
N ASP A 149 11.35 0.20 3.29
CA ASP A 149 10.13 -0.22 2.60
C ASP A 149 10.39 -1.15 1.40
N VAL A 150 9.58 -2.20 1.25
CA VAL A 150 9.78 -3.22 0.22
C VAL A 150 8.59 -3.26 -0.71
N VAL A 151 8.83 -2.84 -1.95
CA VAL A 151 7.82 -2.84 -3.02
C VAL A 151 7.48 -4.24 -3.48
N ALA A 152 6.34 -4.39 -4.16
CA ALA A 152 6.00 -5.64 -4.85
C ALA A 152 7.01 -5.93 -5.98
N ASP A 153 7.21 -7.22 -6.30
CA ASP A 153 8.15 -7.71 -7.31
C ASP A 153 9.62 -7.33 -7.00
N ASN A 154 9.92 -7.15 -5.72
CA ASN A 154 11.23 -6.67 -5.28
C ASN A 154 12.35 -7.65 -5.65
N ASN A 155 12.08 -8.95 -5.69
CA ASN A 155 13.10 -9.92 -6.12
C ASN A 155 13.54 -9.68 -7.57
N SER A 156 12.60 -9.43 -8.48
CA SER A 156 12.90 -9.09 -9.87
C SER A 156 13.59 -7.73 -9.97
N VAL A 157 13.15 -6.74 -9.18
CA VAL A 157 13.78 -5.41 -9.15
C VAL A 157 15.23 -5.49 -8.68
N LEU A 158 15.53 -6.23 -7.61
CA LEU A 158 16.90 -6.43 -7.12
C LEU A 158 17.76 -7.16 -8.16
N LEU A 159 17.22 -8.22 -8.77
CA LEU A 159 17.91 -8.97 -9.82
C LEU A 159 18.25 -8.08 -11.03
N ASN A 160 17.31 -7.23 -11.47
CA ASN A 160 17.50 -6.31 -12.59
C ASN A 160 18.58 -5.24 -12.32
N HIS A 161 18.78 -4.88 -11.05
CA HIS A 161 19.86 -3.98 -10.63
C HIS A 161 21.16 -4.72 -10.28
N GLY A 162 21.20 -6.05 -10.41
CA GLY A 162 22.35 -6.89 -10.06
C GLY A 162 22.66 -6.91 -8.55
N ILE A 163 21.66 -6.64 -7.71
CA ILE A 163 21.78 -6.64 -6.26
C ILE A 163 21.49 -8.05 -5.74
N ASN A 164 22.46 -8.63 -5.02
CA ASN A 164 22.26 -9.91 -4.36
C ASN A 164 21.28 -9.76 -3.19
N LYS A 165 20.16 -10.46 -3.27
CA LYS A 165 19.11 -10.46 -2.25
C LYS A 165 19.61 -10.86 -0.84
N ASN A 166 20.65 -11.68 -0.74
CA ASN A 166 21.26 -12.05 0.54
C ASN A 166 22.05 -10.91 1.21
N ASN A 167 22.32 -9.83 0.49
CA ASN A 167 22.94 -8.62 1.04
C ASN A 167 21.92 -7.62 1.59
N VAL A 168 20.61 -7.83 1.34
CA VAL A 168 19.52 -6.91 1.70
C VAL A 168 18.36 -7.65 2.38
N ASN A 169 18.67 -8.49 3.37
CA ASN A 169 17.69 -9.25 4.15
C ASN A 169 17.16 -8.49 5.39
N HIS A 170 17.73 -7.33 5.70
CA HIS A 170 17.22 -6.41 6.72
C HIS A 170 16.28 -5.40 6.07
N VAL A 171 15.10 -5.24 6.65
CA VAL A 171 14.07 -4.35 6.16
C VAL A 171 13.67 -3.41 7.29
N PHE A 172 13.78 -2.10 7.05
CA PHE A 172 13.12 -1.11 7.85
C PHE A 172 11.74 -0.84 7.25
N LEU A 173 10.67 -1.15 7.99
CA LEU A 173 9.31 -0.93 7.51
C LEU A 173 8.70 0.30 8.19
N THR A 174 8.35 1.31 7.40
CA THR A 174 7.83 2.58 7.91
C THR A 174 6.36 2.48 8.31
N HIS A 175 5.55 1.71 7.58
CA HIS A 175 4.13 1.44 7.83
C HIS A 175 3.61 0.30 6.93
N VAL A 176 2.34 -0.07 7.04
CA VAL A 176 1.74 -1.29 6.44
C VAL A 176 0.74 -1.04 5.31
N HIS A 177 0.97 0.02 4.52
CA HIS A 177 0.32 0.12 3.22
C HIS A 177 0.99 -0.80 2.21
N SER A 178 0.20 -1.34 1.28
CA SER A 178 0.68 -2.36 0.33
C SER A 178 1.74 -1.85 -0.63
N ASP A 179 1.85 -0.54 -0.85
CA ASP A 179 2.93 0.06 -1.61
C ASP A 179 4.29 0.05 -0.89
N HIS A 180 4.31 -0.27 0.42
CA HIS A 180 5.51 -0.28 1.27
C HIS A 180 5.82 -1.65 1.90
N ASP A 181 4.83 -2.54 2.06
CA ASP A 181 5.02 -3.84 2.73
C ASP A 181 4.82 -5.08 1.84
N ALA A 182 4.38 -4.91 0.59
CA ALA A 182 4.06 -6.03 -0.29
C ALA A 182 5.27 -6.94 -0.55
N GLY A 183 6.47 -6.39 -0.67
CA GLY A 183 7.67 -7.20 -0.87
C GLY A 183 8.13 -7.95 0.39
N VAL A 184 7.73 -7.52 1.59
CA VAL A 184 7.93 -8.30 2.83
C VAL A 184 7.02 -9.52 2.81
N LEU A 185 5.78 -9.35 2.35
CA LEU A 185 4.84 -10.45 2.14
C LEU A 185 5.31 -11.41 1.05
N GLU A 186 5.87 -10.90 -0.06
CA GLU A 186 6.50 -11.70 -1.11
C GLU A 186 7.65 -12.56 -0.55
N ASN A 187 8.58 -11.94 0.20
CA ASN A 187 9.67 -12.66 0.86
C ASN A 187 9.14 -13.79 1.76
N LEU A 188 8.08 -13.53 2.55
CA LEU A 188 7.43 -14.55 3.38
C LEU A 188 6.91 -15.72 2.54
N LEU A 189 6.19 -15.44 1.44
CA LEU A 189 5.62 -16.46 0.57
C LEU A 189 6.69 -17.29 -0.15
N GLU A 190 7.83 -16.67 -0.44
CA GLU A 190 9.02 -17.35 -0.98
C GLU A 190 9.88 -18.05 0.08
N LYS A 191 9.46 -18.07 1.35
CA LYS A 191 10.22 -18.64 2.48
C LYS A 191 11.59 -17.99 2.68
N ARG A 192 11.73 -16.72 2.31
CA ARG A 192 12.95 -15.93 2.52
C ARG A 192 12.91 -15.25 3.87
N LYS A 193 13.95 -15.48 4.68
CA LYS A 193 14.09 -14.84 5.99
C LYS A 193 14.32 -13.34 5.85
N THR A 194 13.52 -12.55 6.55
CA THR A 194 13.54 -11.09 6.61
C THR A 194 13.69 -10.66 8.06
N TYR A 195 14.68 -9.81 8.34
CA TYR A 195 14.89 -9.16 9.63
C TYR A 195 14.20 -7.80 9.59
N LEU A 196 13.06 -7.69 10.25
CA LEU A 196 12.15 -6.57 10.16
C LEU A 196 12.37 -5.60 11.32
N ILE A 197 12.97 -4.45 11.01
CA ILE A 197 13.18 -3.32 11.89
C ILE A 197 11.98 -2.39 11.77
N SER A 198 11.26 -2.17 12.88
CA SER A 198 10.15 -1.22 12.91
C SER A 198 9.72 -0.93 14.35
N SER A 199 8.67 -0.13 14.53
CA SER A 199 7.99 -0.08 15.83
C SER A 199 7.19 -1.36 16.06
N ARG A 200 6.95 -1.71 17.34
CA ARG A 200 6.12 -2.86 17.70
C ARG A 200 4.71 -2.78 17.11
N ILE A 201 4.14 -1.58 17.03
CA ILE A 201 2.79 -1.36 16.51
C ILE A 201 2.71 -1.69 15.01
N ILE A 202 3.72 -1.28 14.24
CA ILE A 202 3.80 -1.58 12.80
C ILE A 202 4.00 -3.09 12.59
N TYR A 203 4.91 -3.70 13.34
CA TYR A 203 5.14 -5.15 13.29
C TYR A 203 3.86 -5.96 13.56
N GLU A 204 3.15 -5.65 14.63
CA GLU A 204 1.88 -6.33 14.95
C GLU A 204 0.80 -6.09 13.88
N SER A 205 0.81 -4.90 13.25
CA SER A 205 -0.11 -4.60 12.15
C SER A 205 0.24 -5.39 10.90
N PHE A 206 1.53 -5.55 10.58
CA PHE A 206 2.01 -6.37 9.48
C PHE A 206 1.63 -7.84 9.69
N LEU A 207 1.79 -8.38 10.89
CA LEU A 207 1.41 -9.74 11.22
C LEU A 207 -0.09 -9.96 10.99
N ARG A 208 -0.96 -9.10 11.55
CA ARG A 208 -2.42 -9.22 11.35
C ARG A 208 -2.80 -9.15 9.87
N LYS A 209 -2.21 -8.21 9.13
CA LYS A 209 -2.43 -8.08 7.68
C LYS A 209 -2.00 -9.34 6.94
N SER A 210 -0.81 -9.86 7.22
CA SER A 210 -0.26 -11.05 6.60
C SER A 210 -1.09 -12.31 6.90
N GLN A 211 -1.55 -12.47 8.15
CA GLN A 211 -2.46 -13.56 8.53
C GLN A 211 -3.78 -13.49 7.74
N ALA A 212 -4.37 -12.29 7.61
CA ALA A 212 -5.61 -12.10 6.88
C ALA A 212 -5.46 -12.38 5.37
N LEU A 213 -4.32 -12.00 4.78
CA LEU A 213 -4.07 -12.19 3.34
C LEU A 213 -3.67 -13.62 2.97
N THR A 214 -2.97 -14.34 3.86
CA THR A 214 -2.37 -15.64 3.54
C THR A 214 -3.02 -16.82 4.26
N SER A 215 -3.86 -16.56 5.26
CA SER A 215 -4.38 -17.56 6.20
C SER A 215 -3.29 -18.31 6.99
N LEU A 216 -2.03 -17.86 6.96
CA LEU A 216 -0.94 -18.44 7.75
C LEU A 216 -1.12 -18.11 9.23
N SER A 217 -0.68 -19.03 10.10
CA SER A 217 -0.60 -18.76 11.53
C SER A 217 0.50 -17.75 11.83
N ARG A 218 0.33 -16.98 12.92
CA ARG A 218 1.35 -16.05 13.42
C ARG A 218 2.73 -16.70 13.51
N ASN A 219 2.83 -17.84 14.20
CA ASN A 219 4.09 -18.58 14.32
C ASN A 219 4.71 -18.96 12.97
N SER A 220 3.89 -19.19 11.94
CA SER A 220 4.40 -19.49 10.61
C SER A 220 5.01 -18.30 9.90
N ILE A 221 4.43 -17.12 10.12
CA ILE A 221 4.94 -15.86 9.60
C ILE A 221 6.25 -15.49 10.32
N GLU A 222 6.26 -15.59 11.65
CA GLU A 222 7.40 -15.21 12.49
C GLU A 222 8.64 -16.09 12.26
N ARG A 223 8.50 -17.30 11.70
CA ARG A 223 9.64 -18.11 11.23
C ARG A 223 10.43 -17.45 10.11
N PHE A 224 9.78 -16.62 9.29
CA PHE A 224 10.39 -15.98 8.13
C PHE A 224 10.51 -14.46 8.29
N VAL A 225 9.73 -13.84 9.17
CA VAL A 225 9.79 -12.41 9.46
C VAL A 225 10.10 -12.22 10.93
N GLU A 226 11.37 -11.93 11.22
CA GLU A 226 11.89 -11.78 12.58
C GLU A 226 11.91 -10.30 12.96
N PHE A 227 11.28 -9.95 14.09
CA PHE A 227 11.32 -8.58 14.62
C PHE A 227 12.68 -8.31 15.30
N VAL A 228 13.33 -7.21 14.92
CA VAL A 228 14.63 -6.78 15.44
C VAL A 228 14.48 -5.53 16.30
#